data_AF-A0AAP5HHR1-F1
#
_entry.id   AF-A0AAP5HHR1-F1
#
_cell.length_a   1.000
_cell.length_b   1.000
_cell.length_c   1.000
_cell.angle_alpha   90.00
_cell.angle_beta   90.00
_cell.angle_gamma   90.00
#
_symmetry.space_group_name_H-M   'P 1'
#
loop_
_entity.id
_entity.type
_entity.pdbx_description
1 polymer ?
#
loop_
_entity_poly.entity_id
_entity_poly.type
_entity_poly.pdbx_seq_one_letter_code
_entity_poly.pdbx_strand_id
1 'polypeptide(L)' 'MASMAERKKKEHPNRAGKQSLTVWMSPEVIKIAKIGALLDDSTIEQFVERALRAEIEKRGMKL' A
#
# COMPACT_ATOMS: atom_id res chain seq x y z
N MET A 1 -0.87 -25.26 41.73
CA MET A 1 -0.65 -26.02 40.47
C MET A 1 -1.08 -25.13 39.32
N ALA A 2 -0.20 -24.99 38.33
CA ALA A 2 -0.33 -24.07 37.20
C ALA A 2 -1.13 -24.66 36.03
N SER A 3 -1.78 -23.76 35.28
CA SER A 3 -2.02 -23.71 33.81
C SER A 3 -2.62 -24.91 33.04
N MET A 4 -3.80 -24.69 32.44
CA MET A 4 -4.31 -25.41 31.24
C MET A 4 -5.19 -24.54 30.30
N ALA A 5 -5.05 -23.20 30.32
CA ALA A 5 -5.71 -22.36 29.30
C ALA A 5 -4.87 -21.16 28.87
N GLU A 6 -3.56 -21.22 29.10
CA GLU A 6 -2.63 -20.41 28.32
C GLU A 6 -2.59 -20.91 26.88
N ARG A 7 -2.45 -19.97 25.94
CA ARG A 7 -2.15 -20.18 24.52
C ARG A 7 -3.33 -20.53 23.60
N LYS A 8 -4.31 -19.64 23.53
CA LYS A 8 -4.73 -19.16 22.21
C LYS A 8 -3.73 -18.09 21.75
N LYS A 9 -2.61 -18.56 21.21
CA LYS A 9 -1.69 -17.76 20.38
C LYS A 9 -2.57 -17.02 19.36
N LYS A 10 -2.62 -15.69 19.40
CA LYS A 10 -1.79 -14.85 18.53
C LYS A 10 -1.65 -15.41 17.10
N GLU A 11 -2.76 -15.60 16.42
CA GLU A 11 -2.80 -15.54 14.96
C GLU A 11 -4.02 -14.71 14.57
N HIS A 12 -3.90 -13.40 14.77
CA HIS A 12 -4.53 -12.51 13.81
C HIS A 12 -3.82 -12.79 12.49
N PRO A 13 -4.50 -13.32 11.46
CA PRO A 13 -3.88 -13.44 10.15
C PRO A 13 -3.35 -12.06 9.79
N ASN A 14 -2.07 -12.03 9.48
CA ASN A 14 -1.16 -10.91 9.34
C ASN A 14 -1.77 -9.69 8.61
N ARG A 15 -2.66 -8.93 9.24
CA ARG A 15 -3.02 -7.57 8.85
C ARG A 15 -1.97 -6.66 9.46
N ALA A 16 -0.73 -6.79 9.00
CA ALA A 16 0.22 -5.68 9.10
C ALA A 16 -0.50 -4.47 8.51
N GLY A 17 -0.77 -3.46 9.36
CA GLY A 17 -1.62 -2.34 9.01
C GLY A 17 -1.14 -1.67 7.73
N LYS A 18 -1.89 -1.83 6.64
CA LYS A 18 -1.73 -0.96 5.47
C LYS A 18 -2.13 0.43 5.92
N GLN A 19 -1.14 1.26 6.24
CA GLN A 19 -1.35 2.69 6.44
C GLN A 19 -1.80 3.25 5.09
N SER A 20 -3.05 3.71 5.02
CA SER A 20 -3.58 4.39 3.84
C SER A 20 -3.24 5.87 3.95
N LEU A 21 -2.57 6.42 2.92
CA LEU A 21 -2.30 7.84 2.79
C LEU A 21 -3.24 8.45 1.75
N THR A 22 -3.94 9.54 2.11
CA THR A 22 -4.70 10.33 1.13
C THR A 22 -3.74 11.26 0.40
N VAL A 23 -3.67 11.12 -0.93
CA VAL A 23 -2.83 11.97 -1.80
C VAL A 23 -3.72 12.91 -2.59
N TRP A 24 -3.44 14.21 -2.50
CA TRP A 24 -4.10 15.24 -3.30
C TRP A 24 -3.29 15.51 -4.56
N MET A 25 -3.95 15.51 -5.71
CA MET A 25 -3.33 15.69 -7.03
C MET A 25 -4.18 16.64 -7.87
N SER A 26 -3.59 17.27 -8.89
CA SER A 26 -4.38 18.04 -9.85
C SER A 26 -5.29 17.12 -10.69
N PRO A 27 -6.42 17.63 -11.21
CA PRO A 27 -7.32 16.87 -12.07
C PRO A 27 -6.63 16.24 -13.29
N GLU A 28 -5.64 16.92 -13.87
CA GLU A 28 -4.85 16.42 -15.00
C GLU A 28 -4.04 15.19 -14.62
N VAL A 29 -3.39 15.22 -13.46
CA VAL A 29 -2.60 14.10 -12.95
C VAL A 29 -3.50 12.90 -12.64
N ILE A 30 -4.70 13.13 -12.09
CA ILE A 30 -5.69 12.05 -11.86
C ILE A 30 -6.10 11.40 -13.19
N LYS A 31 -6.30 12.17 -14.26
CA LYS A 31 -6.62 11.61 -15.59
C LYS A 31 -5.49 10.73 -16.11
N ILE A 32 -4.24 11.20 -16.02
CA ILE A 32 -3.06 10.45 -16.46
C ILE A 32 -2.93 9.15 -15.66
N ALA A 33 -3.08 9.21 -14.33
CA ALA A 33 -3.01 8.04 -13.45
C ALA A 33 -4.10 7.00 -13.79
N LYS A 34 -5.32 7.45 -14.12
CA LYS A 34 -6.41 6.54 -14.57
C LYS A 34 -6.07 5.84 -15.88
N ILE A 35 -5.51 6.56 -16.85
CA ILE A 35 -5.11 5.97 -18.14
C ILE A 35 -3.97 4.97 -17.93
N GLY A 36 -2.96 5.31 -17.13
CA GLY A 36 -1.86 4.41 -16.81
C GLY A 36 -2.33 3.13 -16.10
N ALA A 37 -3.22 3.27 -15.12
CA ALA A 37 -3.81 2.13 -14.43
C ALA A 37 -4.58 1.18 -15.36
N LEU A 38 -5.34 1.74 -16.33
CA LEU A 38 -6.04 0.97 -17.36
C LEU A 38 -5.09 0.21 -18.29
N LEU A 39 -3.99 0.82 -18.71
CA LEU A 39 -2.99 0.18 -19.58
C LEU A 39 -2.25 -0.97 -18.87
N ASP A 40 -2.05 -0.84 -17.56
CA ASP A 40 -1.37 -1.82 -16.71
C ASP A 40 -2.30 -2.89 -16.14
N ASP A 41 -3.60 -2.91 -16.51
CA ASP A 41 -4.64 -3.77 -15.92
C ASP A 41 -4.61 -3.77 -14.38
N SER A 42 -4.58 -2.57 -13.79
CA SER A 42 -4.44 -2.37 -12.35
C SER A 42 -5.35 -1.26 -11.83
N THR A 43 -5.49 -1.15 -10.51
CA THR A 43 -6.23 -0.03 -9.92
C THR A 43 -5.39 1.25 -9.91
N ILE A 44 -6.06 2.41 -9.86
CA ILE A 44 -5.37 3.71 -9.77
C ILE A 44 -4.46 3.78 -8.54
N GLU A 45 -4.88 3.19 -7.41
CA GLU A 45 -4.09 3.15 -6.18
C GLU A 45 -2.82 2.32 -6.36
N GLN A 46 -2.92 1.14 -7.00
CA GLN A 46 -1.76 0.29 -7.27
C GLN A 46 -0.77 0.97 -8.22
N PHE A 47 -1.28 1.60 -9.27
CA PHE A 47 -0.48 2.35 -10.22
C PHE A 47 0.29 3.50 -9.53
N VAL A 48 -0.42 4.31 -8.75
CA VAL A 48 0.17 5.43 -7.99
C VAL A 48 1.17 4.93 -6.94
N GLU A 49 0.85 3.85 -6.23
CA GLU A 49 1.77 3.24 -5.25
C GLU A 49 3.08 2.79 -5.91
N ARG A 50 3.01 2.11 -7.08
CA ARG A 50 4.21 1.72 -7.84
C ARG A 50 5.02 2.92 -8.30
N ALA A 51 4.36 3.94 -8.84
CA ALA A 51 5.03 5.16 -9.29
C ALA A 51 5.76 5.88 -8.15
N LEU A 52 5.11 5.99 -6.97
CA LEU A 52 5.72 6.59 -5.79
C LEU A 52 6.88 5.76 -5.24
N ARG A 53 6.74 4.43 -5.16
CA ARG A 53 7.84 3.54 -4.73
C ARG A 53 9.07 3.67 -5.63
N ALA A 54 8.87 3.65 -6.95
CA ALA A 54 9.95 3.80 -7.92
C ALA A 54 10.69 5.14 -7.76
N GLU A 55 9.96 6.24 -7.52
CA GLU A 55 10.58 7.56 -7.31
C GLU A 55 11.34 7.65 -5.97
N ILE A 56 10.80 7.04 -4.91
CA ILE A 56 11.45 6.96 -3.59
C ILE A 56 12.76 6.17 -3.68
N GLU A 57 12.74 5.01 -4.34
CA GLU A 57 13.92 4.17 -4.57
C GLU A 57 14.98 4.90 -5.39
N LYS A 58 14.56 5.58 -6.46
CA LYS A 58 15.44 6.40 -7.31
C LYS A 58 16.15 7.51 -6.52
N ARG A 59 15.48 8.07 -5.50
CA ARG A 59 16.06 9.08 -4.60
C ARG A 59 16.92 8.49 -3.49
N GLY A 60 17.02 7.16 -3.39
CA GLY A 60 17.73 6.48 -2.29
C GLY A 60 17.04 6.65 -0.93
N MET A 61 15.74 6.96 -0.91
CA MET A 61 14.96 7.13 0.32
C MET A 61 14.42 5.77 0.80
N LYS A 62 14.55 5.45 2.09
CA LYS A 62 13.92 4.27 2.69
C LYS A 62 12.50 4.64 3.15
N LEU A 63 11.50 3.88 2.68
CA LEU A 63 10.12 3.92 3.17
C LEU A 63 10.01 3.34 4.58
#